data_AF-A0A970UG70-F1
#
_entry.id   AF-A0A970UG70-F1
#
_cell.length_a   1.000
_cell.length_b   1.000
_cell.length_c   1.000
_cell.angle_alpha   90.00
_cell.angle_beta   90.00
_cell.angle_gamma   90.00
#
_symmetry.space_group_name_H-M   'P 1'
#
loop_
_entity.id
_entity.type
_entity.pdbx_description
1 polymer ?
#
loop_
_entity_poly.entity_id
_entity_poly.type
_entity_poly.pdbx_seq_one_letter_code
_entity_poly.pdbx_strand_id
1 'polypeptide(L)'
;LLSELSTDEELSVVSSFFRDTMKMDKVDGFFGNLLRGFVNGFKPFADQGVRPFTGAHNILGSDAIIVLGADPQEEAPVAASYIRVSAIIERAKLINVSCGRNPFEGLTDGDHRAASPKEMKKLLLSLRTLVEGGEENASPEMQETARILREAKKPVFVIGSALAENPDLVTEALNLAVASRAFFDDGLGVVPMLRGGNCLGALNTVIGGSDWLSESELDFLYVLSTGMVDEDKRSLEAMTRARFVVVHTPFMVHPLVNMADVLLPAPAWFERSGHYCTLEGERRRMNMIVPPKGNLKGLSVIMNELAGKLGRELQPASAAPCENVYEAKAPSSAAAVVPVKEVR
;
A
#
# COMPACT_ATOMS: atom_id res chain seq x y z
N LEU A 1 -6.94 9.33 12.58
CA LEU A 1 -7.06 8.12 11.74
C LEU A 1 -7.79 8.48 10.46
N LEU A 2 -7.23 8.20 9.30
CA LEU A 2 -7.74 8.65 8.00
C LEU A 2 -7.82 7.53 6.97
N SER A 3 -8.88 7.56 6.16
CA SER A 3 -9.00 6.71 4.97
C SER A 3 -8.02 7.14 3.89
N GLU A 4 -7.25 6.19 3.36
CA GLU A 4 -6.38 6.33 2.19
C GLU A 4 -7.16 6.49 0.87
N LEU A 5 -8.50 6.57 0.93
CA LEU A 5 -9.38 6.97 -0.18
C LEU A 5 -9.86 8.43 -0.05
N SER A 6 -9.35 9.17 0.92
CA SER A 6 -9.54 10.61 1.04
C SER A 6 -8.80 11.33 -0.10
N THR A 7 -9.34 12.43 -0.61
CA THR A 7 -8.69 13.18 -1.69
C THR A 7 -7.48 13.95 -1.17
N ASP A 8 -6.59 14.36 -2.07
CA ASP A 8 -5.45 15.24 -1.79
C ASP A 8 -5.89 16.48 -0.99
N GLU A 9 -7.02 17.07 -1.36
CA GLU A 9 -7.59 18.24 -0.70
C GLU A 9 -8.02 17.94 0.73
N GLU A 10 -8.66 16.79 0.98
CA GLU A 10 -9.06 16.40 2.33
C GLU A 10 -7.86 16.09 3.21
N LEU A 11 -6.90 15.34 2.67
CA LEU A 11 -5.65 15.04 3.35
C LEU A 11 -4.89 16.32 3.72
N SER A 12 -4.85 17.29 2.80
CA SER A 12 -4.24 18.61 3.04
C SER A 12 -4.97 19.36 4.15
N VAL A 13 -6.31 19.39 4.13
CA VAL A 13 -7.12 20.07 5.16
C VAL A 13 -6.93 19.44 6.53
N VAL A 14 -6.91 18.11 6.62
CA VAL A 14 -6.67 17.41 7.89
C VAL A 14 -5.26 17.69 8.39
N SER A 15 -4.25 17.61 7.51
CA SER A 15 -2.86 17.90 7.87
C SER A 15 -2.71 19.34 8.40
N SER A 16 -3.29 20.30 7.66
CA SER A 16 -3.39 21.71 8.02
C SER A 16 -4.02 21.92 9.41
N PHE A 17 -5.14 21.27 9.69
CA PHE A 17 -5.83 21.43 10.97
C PHE A 17 -5.08 20.74 12.12
N PHE A 18 -4.87 19.42 12.03
CA PHE A 18 -4.34 18.64 13.15
C PHE A 18 -2.85 18.89 13.36
N ARG A 19 -2.04 18.75 12.30
CA ARG A 19 -0.58 18.85 12.43
C ARG A 19 -0.13 20.30 12.49
N ASP A 20 -0.56 21.13 11.55
CA ASP A 20 0.01 22.47 11.40
C ASP A 20 -0.62 23.50 12.34
N THR A 21 -1.93 23.43 12.58
CA THR A 21 -2.65 24.37 13.45
C THR A 21 -2.69 23.91 14.90
N MET A 22 -3.10 22.67 15.15
CA MET A 22 -3.28 22.13 16.51
C MET A 22 -2.02 21.49 17.10
N LYS A 23 -0.95 21.30 16.30
CA LYS A 23 0.30 20.64 16.70
C LYS A 23 0.10 19.22 17.23
N MET A 24 -0.86 18.51 16.65
CA MET A 24 -1.12 17.09 16.87
C MET A 24 -0.41 16.30 15.76
N ASP A 25 0.71 15.68 16.12
CA ASP A 25 1.60 14.95 15.22
C ASP A 25 1.23 13.47 15.05
N LYS A 26 0.42 12.93 15.97
CA LYS A 26 -0.15 11.58 15.89
C LYS A 26 -1.25 11.51 14.84
N VAL A 27 -0.83 11.37 13.60
CA VAL A 27 -1.69 11.10 12.44
C VAL A 27 -1.28 9.77 11.83
N ASP A 28 -2.27 8.97 11.43
CA ASP A 28 -2.06 7.70 10.71
C ASP A 28 -3.32 7.35 9.92
N GLY A 29 -3.20 6.37 9.03
CA GLY A 29 -4.28 5.84 8.21
C GLY A 29 -4.63 4.38 8.51
N PHE A 30 -5.75 3.90 7.97
CA PHE A 30 -6.21 2.53 8.19
C PHE A 30 -5.22 1.48 7.66
N PHE A 31 -4.55 1.78 6.55
CA PHE A 31 -3.49 0.97 5.95
C PHE A 31 -2.08 1.41 6.39
N GLY A 32 -1.94 2.18 7.47
CA GLY A 32 -0.65 2.71 7.93
C GLY A 32 0.46 1.65 8.09
N ASN A 33 0.17 0.52 8.75
CA ASN A 33 1.16 -0.56 8.92
C ASN A 33 1.53 -1.22 7.59
N LEU A 34 0.56 -1.48 6.73
CA LEU A 34 0.76 -2.01 5.39
C LEU A 34 1.71 -1.11 4.58
N LEU A 35 1.41 0.19 4.56
CA LEU A 35 2.17 1.19 3.81
C LEU A 35 3.59 1.38 4.37
N ARG A 36 3.74 1.44 5.70
CA ARG A 36 5.07 1.45 6.35
C ARG A 36 5.87 0.20 5.99
N GLY A 37 5.21 -0.96 5.94
CA GLY A 37 5.78 -2.23 5.51
C GLY A 37 6.47 -2.15 4.15
N PHE A 38 5.73 -1.68 3.14
CA PHE A 38 6.26 -1.44 1.81
C PHE A 38 7.36 -0.37 1.79
N VAL A 39 7.12 0.80 2.39
CA VAL A 39 8.11 1.91 2.41
C VAL A 39 9.44 1.45 3.00
N ASN A 40 9.40 0.74 4.13
CA ASN A 40 10.60 0.24 4.79
C ASN A 40 11.33 -0.81 3.96
N GLY A 41 10.60 -1.71 3.28
CA GLY A 41 11.20 -2.72 2.41
C GLY A 41 11.72 -2.15 1.08
N PHE A 42 11.13 -1.06 0.60
CA PHE A 42 11.55 -0.34 -0.60
C PHE A 42 12.74 0.58 -0.38
N LYS A 43 12.90 1.07 0.86
CA LYS A 43 13.91 2.06 1.23
C LYS A 43 15.32 1.73 0.73
N PRO A 44 15.86 0.50 0.85
CA PRO A 44 17.20 0.19 0.37
C PRO A 44 17.40 0.38 -1.14
N PHE A 45 16.34 0.28 -1.94
CA PHE A 45 16.38 0.47 -3.39
C PHE A 45 16.08 1.91 -3.79
N ALA A 46 15.15 2.56 -3.08
CA ALA A 46 14.92 4.00 -3.22
C ALA A 46 16.18 4.81 -2.87
N ASP A 47 16.94 4.39 -1.85
CA ASP A 47 18.22 5.01 -1.46
C ASP A 47 19.31 4.82 -2.54
N GLN A 48 19.18 3.83 -3.44
CA GLN A 48 20.03 3.68 -4.63
C GLN A 48 19.59 4.61 -5.78
N GLY A 49 18.53 5.39 -5.60
CA GLY A 49 17.94 6.24 -6.64
C GLY A 49 17.08 5.47 -7.64
N VAL A 50 16.81 4.18 -7.41
CA VAL A 50 15.97 3.35 -8.27
C VAL A 50 14.54 3.36 -7.77
N ARG A 51 13.58 3.45 -8.69
CA ARG A 51 12.17 3.26 -8.34
C ARG A 51 11.90 1.78 -8.00
N PRO A 52 11.38 1.48 -6.80
CA PRO A 52 11.29 0.10 -6.29
C PRO A 52 10.13 -0.72 -6.88
N PHE A 53 9.33 -0.14 -7.78
CA PHE A 53 8.14 -0.77 -8.37
C PHE A 53 7.89 -0.22 -9.78
N THR A 54 6.99 -0.89 -10.50
CA THR A 54 6.51 -0.55 -11.85
C THR A 54 4.98 -0.44 -11.84
N GLY A 55 4.41 0.20 -12.87
CA GLY A 55 2.96 0.26 -13.03
C GLY A 55 2.31 -1.11 -13.26
N ALA A 56 1.13 -1.34 -12.67
CA ALA A 56 0.42 -2.62 -12.77
C ALA A 56 0.09 -3.06 -14.21
N HIS A 57 -0.02 -2.11 -15.15
CA HIS A 57 -0.27 -2.40 -16.56
C HIS A 57 0.86 -3.23 -17.21
N ASN A 58 2.08 -3.20 -16.67
CA ASN A 58 3.21 -3.99 -17.17
C ASN A 58 3.03 -5.51 -16.93
N ILE A 59 2.10 -5.92 -16.07
CA ILE A 59 1.69 -7.33 -15.92
C ILE A 59 1.16 -7.90 -17.24
N LEU A 60 0.49 -7.09 -18.07
CA LEU A 60 -0.08 -7.57 -19.34
C LEU A 60 0.98 -8.01 -20.35
N GLY A 61 2.19 -7.45 -20.27
CA GLY A 61 3.30 -7.73 -21.18
C GLY A 61 4.42 -8.59 -20.60
N SER A 62 4.21 -9.17 -19.42
CA SER A 62 5.19 -10.02 -18.74
C SER A 62 5.18 -11.45 -19.29
N ASP A 63 6.33 -12.12 -19.35
CA ASP A 63 6.43 -13.54 -19.73
C ASP A 63 6.55 -14.49 -18.53
N ALA A 64 6.80 -13.95 -17.34
CA ALA A 64 6.68 -14.65 -16.07
C ALA A 64 6.11 -13.72 -14.99
N ILE A 65 5.21 -14.23 -14.17
CA ILE A 65 4.59 -13.54 -13.05
C ILE A 65 4.81 -14.38 -11.81
N ILE A 66 5.32 -13.76 -10.75
CA ILE A 66 5.43 -14.37 -9.44
C ILE A 66 4.61 -13.58 -8.43
N VAL A 67 3.65 -14.25 -7.82
CA VAL A 67 2.73 -13.70 -6.83
C VAL A 67 3.27 -14.04 -5.44
N LEU A 68 3.76 -13.03 -4.72
CA LEU A 68 4.45 -13.16 -3.44
C LEU A 68 3.60 -12.63 -2.29
N GLY A 69 3.03 -13.54 -1.49
CA GLY A 69 2.23 -13.18 -0.31
C GLY A 69 1.07 -12.23 -0.64
N ALA A 70 0.50 -12.35 -1.84
CA ALA A 70 -0.57 -11.51 -2.34
C ALA A 70 -1.81 -12.32 -2.68
N ASP A 71 -2.97 -11.71 -2.49
CA ASP A 71 -4.24 -12.15 -3.04
C ASP A 71 -4.83 -11.04 -3.92
N PRO A 72 -4.37 -10.89 -5.18
CA PRO A 72 -4.83 -9.82 -6.05
C PRO A 72 -6.34 -9.84 -6.31
N GLN A 73 -7.02 -10.96 -6.09
CA GLN A 73 -8.48 -11.04 -6.27
C GLN A 73 -9.23 -10.21 -5.23
N GLU A 74 -8.69 -10.11 -4.02
CA GLU A 74 -9.26 -9.33 -2.94
C GLU A 74 -8.60 -7.95 -2.84
N GLU A 75 -7.28 -7.88 -3.00
CA GLU A 75 -6.51 -6.65 -2.78
C GLU A 75 -6.63 -5.66 -3.95
N ALA A 76 -6.59 -6.15 -5.20
CA ALA A 76 -6.63 -5.32 -6.40
C ALA A 76 -7.21 -6.09 -7.61
N PRO A 77 -8.55 -6.24 -7.71
CA PRO A 77 -9.20 -7.11 -8.71
C PRO A 77 -8.86 -6.80 -10.18
N VAL A 78 -8.51 -5.54 -10.49
CA VAL A 78 -8.04 -5.15 -11.82
C VAL A 78 -6.67 -5.76 -12.13
N ALA A 79 -5.74 -5.77 -11.16
CA ALA A 79 -4.45 -6.44 -11.31
C ALA A 79 -4.63 -7.96 -11.44
N ALA A 80 -5.56 -8.57 -10.71
CA ALA A 80 -5.91 -9.98 -10.90
C ALA A 80 -6.38 -10.29 -12.34
N SER A 81 -7.11 -9.36 -12.96
CA SER A 81 -7.52 -9.47 -14.36
C SER A 81 -6.32 -9.41 -15.31
N TYR A 82 -5.36 -8.50 -15.07
CA TYR A 82 -4.12 -8.44 -15.84
C TYR A 82 -3.31 -9.74 -15.75
N ILE A 83 -3.21 -10.32 -14.54
CA ILE A 83 -2.53 -11.60 -14.32
C ILE A 83 -3.21 -12.71 -15.13
N ARG A 84 -4.54 -12.80 -15.10
CA ARG A 84 -5.29 -13.82 -15.86
C ARG A 84 -5.11 -13.66 -17.36
N VAL A 85 -5.18 -12.43 -17.87
CA VAL A 85 -4.95 -12.15 -19.30
C VAL A 85 -3.54 -12.60 -19.70
N SER A 86 -2.53 -12.19 -18.95
CA SER A 86 -1.13 -12.53 -19.22
C SER A 86 -0.87 -14.03 -19.17
N ALA A 87 -1.38 -14.73 -18.14
CA ALA A 87 -1.20 -16.17 -17.99
C ALA A 87 -1.98 -17.01 -19.02
N ILE A 88 -3.27 -16.67 -19.26
CA ILE A 88 -4.16 -17.50 -20.09
C ILE A 88 -3.99 -17.20 -21.58
N ILE A 89 -3.91 -15.92 -21.95
CA ILE A 89 -3.89 -15.47 -23.34
C ILE A 89 -2.45 -15.40 -23.84
N GLU A 90 -1.59 -14.66 -23.12
CA GLU A 90 -0.19 -14.44 -23.52
C GLU A 90 0.74 -15.60 -23.11
N ARG A 91 0.22 -16.59 -22.38
CA ARG A 91 0.94 -17.79 -21.92
C ARG A 91 2.14 -17.49 -21.02
N ALA A 92 2.09 -16.38 -20.29
CA ALA A 92 3.07 -16.07 -19.26
C ALA A 92 3.07 -17.16 -18.19
N LYS A 93 4.27 -17.49 -17.68
CA LYS A 93 4.40 -18.42 -16.57
C LYS A 93 3.89 -17.79 -15.28
N LEU A 94 3.13 -18.52 -14.48
CA LEU A 94 2.54 -18.01 -13.24
C LEU A 94 3.00 -18.83 -12.04
N ILE A 95 3.67 -18.19 -11.09
CA ILE A 95 4.20 -18.83 -9.88
C ILE A 95 3.52 -18.19 -8.67
N ASN A 96 2.99 -19.02 -7.77
CA ASN A 96 2.55 -18.59 -6.45
C ASN A 96 3.64 -18.89 -5.42
N VAL A 97 3.91 -17.91 -4.56
CA VAL A 97 4.70 -18.09 -3.34
C VAL A 97 3.96 -17.41 -2.19
N SER A 98 3.31 -18.17 -1.33
CA SER A 98 2.46 -17.59 -0.28
C SER A 98 2.53 -18.37 1.04
N CYS A 99 2.12 -17.72 2.13
CA CYS A 99 1.90 -18.40 3.42
C CYS A 99 0.46 -18.95 3.56
N GLY A 100 -0.34 -18.86 2.50
CA GLY A 100 -1.76 -19.15 2.55
C GLY A 100 -2.24 -19.89 1.31
N ARG A 101 -3.45 -19.56 0.86
CA ARG A 101 -4.01 -20.12 -0.37
C ARG A 101 -3.27 -19.59 -1.59
N ASN A 102 -3.32 -20.36 -2.67
CA ASN A 102 -2.95 -19.90 -3.99
C ASN A 102 -4.16 -19.18 -4.61
N PRO A 103 -4.10 -17.87 -4.89
CA PRO A 103 -5.22 -17.13 -5.45
C PRO A 103 -5.56 -17.57 -6.89
N PHE A 104 -4.62 -18.19 -7.61
CA PHE A 104 -4.80 -18.64 -8.99
C PHE A 104 -4.67 -20.16 -9.10
N GLU A 105 -5.28 -20.89 -8.17
CA GLU A 105 -5.32 -22.35 -8.19
C GLU A 105 -5.77 -22.90 -9.55
N GLY A 106 -5.02 -23.86 -10.08
CA GLY A 106 -5.24 -24.44 -11.41
C GLY A 106 -4.68 -23.63 -12.59
N LEU A 107 -4.17 -22.41 -12.36
CA LEU A 107 -3.49 -21.59 -13.38
C LEU A 107 -1.98 -21.49 -13.17
N THR A 108 -1.48 -21.74 -11.96
CA THR A 108 -0.04 -21.63 -11.63
C THR A 108 0.78 -22.80 -12.15
N ASP A 109 1.93 -22.50 -12.77
CA ASP A 109 2.98 -23.46 -13.13
C ASP A 109 3.82 -23.91 -11.91
N GLY A 110 3.85 -23.12 -10.84
CA GLY A 110 4.52 -23.46 -9.58
C GLY A 110 3.75 -22.88 -8.38
N ASP A 111 3.64 -23.66 -7.31
CA ASP A 111 2.94 -23.25 -6.07
C ASP A 111 3.79 -23.63 -4.86
N HIS A 112 4.52 -22.63 -4.33
CA HIS A 112 5.41 -22.80 -3.18
C HIS A 112 4.78 -22.19 -1.93
N ARG A 113 4.45 -23.04 -0.96
CA ARG A 113 3.78 -22.60 0.27
C ARG A 113 4.71 -22.71 1.46
N ALA A 114 4.80 -21.63 2.23
CA ALA A 114 5.55 -21.60 3.49
C ALA A 114 4.59 -21.57 4.67
N ALA A 115 4.85 -22.32 5.75
CA ALA A 115 3.96 -22.34 6.91
C ALA A 115 4.11 -21.09 7.80
N SER A 116 5.18 -20.32 7.62
CA SER A 116 5.46 -19.12 8.41
C SER A 116 6.28 -18.07 7.65
N PRO A 117 6.30 -16.80 8.10
CA PRO A 117 7.18 -15.76 7.54
C PRO A 117 8.66 -16.13 7.57
N LYS A 118 9.11 -16.90 8.57
CA LYS A 118 10.50 -17.37 8.67
C LYS A 118 10.83 -18.39 7.58
N GLU A 119 9.90 -19.30 7.28
CA GLU A 119 10.04 -20.24 6.17
C GLU A 119 9.94 -19.53 4.82
N MET A 120 9.07 -18.53 4.71
CA MET A 120 8.98 -17.66 3.53
C MET A 120 10.32 -16.97 3.24
N LYS A 121 10.97 -16.41 4.26
CA LYS A 121 12.30 -15.79 4.13
C LYS A 121 13.32 -16.79 3.59
N LYS A 122 13.37 -18.00 4.14
CA LYS A 122 14.26 -19.07 3.67
C LYS A 122 13.97 -19.44 2.21
N LEU A 123 12.70 -19.65 1.87
CA LEU A 123 12.26 -20.00 0.52
C LEU A 123 12.70 -18.93 -0.50
N LEU A 124 12.49 -17.65 -0.20
CA LEU A 124 12.90 -16.55 -1.08
C LEU A 124 14.43 -16.46 -1.23
N LEU A 125 15.18 -16.61 -0.15
CA LEU A 125 16.65 -16.65 -0.17
C LEU A 125 17.17 -17.81 -1.02
N SER A 126 16.56 -18.97 -0.88
CA SER A 126 16.92 -20.16 -1.63
C SER A 126 16.56 -20.00 -3.13
N LEU A 127 15.37 -19.47 -3.45
CA LEU A 127 15.01 -19.12 -4.83
C LEU A 127 16.01 -18.13 -5.44
N ARG A 128 16.42 -17.11 -4.70
CA ARG A 128 17.41 -16.13 -5.17
C ARG A 128 18.74 -16.80 -5.47
N THR A 129 19.25 -17.61 -4.53
CA THR A 129 20.51 -18.34 -4.69
C THR A 129 20.49 -19.23 -5.94
N LEU A 130 19.39 -19.94 -6.16
CA LEU A 130 19.19 -20.75 -7.37
C LEU A 130 19.13 -19.87 -8.63
N VAL A 131 18.42 -18.74 -8.64
CA VAL A 131 18.35 -17.84 -9.80
C VAL A 131 19.74 -17.30 -10.17
N GLU A 132 20.55 -16.97 -9.17
CA GLU A 132 21.94 -16.50 -9.31
C GLU A 132 22.92 -17.60 -9.76
N GLY A 133 22.50 -18.86 -9.76
CA GLY A 133 23.30 -20.00 -10.21
C GLY A 133 24.11 -20.69 -9.10
N GLY A 134 23.78 -20.43 -7.83
CA GLY A 134 24.35 -21.14 -6.69
C GLY A 134 23.89 -22.60 -6.60
N GLU A 135 24.72 -23.45 -5.98
CA GLU A 135 24.38 -24.84 -5.68
C GLU A 135 23.59 -24.91 -4.38
N GLU A 136 22.32 -25.30 -4.46
CA GLU A 136 21.46 -25.53 -3.32
C GLU A 136 20.66 -26.81 -3.48
N ASN A 137 20.53 -27.58 -2.40
CA ASN A 137 19.75 -28.81 -2.41
C ASN A 137 18.26 -28.48 -2.33
N ALA A 138 17.70 -28.12 -3.48
CA ALA A 138 16.32 -27.68 -3.65
C ALA A 138 15.45 -28.75 -4.31
N SER A 139 14.14 -28.67 -4.10
CA SER A 139 13.19 -29.59 -4.74
C SER A 139 13.15 -29.39 -6.26
N PRO A 140 12.74 -30.41 -7.04
CA PRO A 140 12.61 -30.27 -8.49
C PRO A 140 11.68 -29.12 -8.91
N GLU A 141 10.58 -28.87 -8.17
CA GLU A 141 9.67 -27.76 -8.47
C GLU A 141 10.34 -26.40 -8.29
N MET A 142 11.23 -26.29 -7.30
CA MET A 142 11.95 -25.07 -6.98
C MET A 142 13.06 -24.79 -8.00
N GLN A 143 13.73 -25.83 -8.47
CA GLN A 143 14.70 -25.73 -9.57
C GLN A 143 14.03 -25.27 -10.88
N GLU A 144 12.86 -25.81 -11.20
CA GLU A 144 12.09 -25.38 -12.38
C GLU A 144 11.63 -23.93 -12.25
N THR A 145 11.20 -23.52 -11.06
CA THR A 145 10.82 -22.12 -10.78
C THR A 145 12.00 -21.17 -10.98
N ALA A 146 13.17 -21.51 -10.45
CA ALA A 146 14.39 -20.71 -10.64
C ALA A 146 14.80 -20.65 -12.11
N ARG A 147 14.60 -21.74 -12.87
CA ARG A 147 14.84 -21.78 -14.31
C ARG A 147 13.90 -20.84 -15.06
N ILE A 148 12.59 -20.89 -14.78
CA ILE A 148 11.58 -19.98 -15.36
C ILE A 148 12.00 -18.53 -15.15
N LEU A 149 12.35 -18.16 -13.91
CA LEU A 149 12.75 -16.78 -13.59
C LEU A 149 14.05 -16.36 -14.29
N ARG A 150 15.01 -17.27 -14.50
CA ARG A 150 16.26 -16.99 -15.19
C ARG A 150 16.10 -16.82 -16.70
N GLU A 151 15.18 -17.58 -17.30
CA GLU A 151 14.89 -17.55 -18.74
C GLU A 151 13.90 -16.43 -19.13
N ALA A 152 13.12 -15.92 -18.17
CA ALA A 152 12.18 -14.82 -18.37
C ALA A 152 12.88 -13.53 -18.82
N LYS A 153 12.28 -12.85 -19.80
CA LYS A 153 12.77 -11.57 -20.35
C LYS A 153 12.13 -10.37 -19.67
N LYS A 154 10.89 -10.50 -19.21
CA LYS A 154 10.11 -9.46 -18.54
C LYS A 154 9.36 -10.04 -17.33
N PRO A 155 10.07 -10.59 -16.32
CA PRO A 155 9.42 -11.12 -15.13
C PRO A 155 8.82 -9.98 -14.30
N VAL A 156 7.62 -10.20 -13.74
CA VAL A 156 6.94 -9.27 -12.82
C VAL A 156 6.65 -9.94 -11.48
N PHE A 157 6.94 -9.23 -10.40
CA PHE A 157 6.80 -9.64 -9.01
C PHE A 157 5.61 -8.91 -8.38
N VAL A 158 4.50 -9.59 -8.20
CA VAL A 158 3.31 -9.04 -7.54
C VAL A 158 3.44 -9.29 -6.04
N ILE A 159 3.65 -8.24 -5.24
CA ILE A 159 3.84 -8.34 -3.80
C ILE A 159 2.61 -7.84 -3.05
N GLY A 160 2.16 -8.60 -2.06
CA GLY A 160 0.90 -8.35 -1.38
C GLY A 160 1.01 -7.87 0.06
N SER A 161 -0.16 -7.65 0.65
CA SER A 161 -0.30 -7.14 2.00
C SER A 161 0.33 -8.03 3.06
N ALA A 162 0.23 -9.36 2.91
CA ALA A 162 0.82 -10.30 3.88
C ALA A 162 2.36 -10.25 3.86
N LEU A 163 2.97 -9.91 2.71
CA LEU A 163 4.42 -9.74 2.63
C LEU A 163 4.87 -8.45 3.33
N ALA A 164 4.09 -7.37 3.19
CA ALA A 164 4.38 -6.06 3.75
C ALA A 164 4.36 -6.03 5.29
N GLU A 165 3.69 -6.98 5.96
CA GLU A 165 3.80 -7.14 7.42
C GLU A 165 5.25 -7.35 7.89
N ASN A 166 6.14 -7.81 6.99
CA ASN A 166 7.54 -8.04 7.27
C ASN A 166 8.41 -7.29 6.23
N PRO A 167 8.91 -6.07 6.53
CA PRO A 167 9.72 -5.27 5.60
C PRO A 167 10.93 -6.01 5.01
N ASP A 168 11.52 -6.93 5.78
CA ASP A 168 12.60 -7.81 5.32
C ASP A 168 12.18 -8.71 4.16
N LEU A 169 10.96 -9.23 4.17
CA LEU A 169 10.43 -10.07 3.10
C LEU A 169 10.15 -9.25 1.84
N VAL A 170 9.67 -8.01 2.00
CA VAL A 170 9.55 -7.07 0.88
C VAL A 170 10.93 -6.80 0.27
N THR A 171 11.93 -6.53 1.11
CA THR A 171 13.31 -6.31 0.65
C THR A 171 13.85 -7.54 -0.11
N GLU A 172 13.62 -8.75 0.42
CA GLU A 172 14.06 -9.99 -0.23
C GLU A 172 13.31 -10.27 -1.53
N ALA A 173 12.03 -9.91 -1.63
CA ALA A 173 11.28 -9.98 -2.88
C ALA A 173 11.88 -9.06 -3.96
N LEU A 174 12.30 -7.85 -3.58
CA LEU A 174 12.99 -6.94 -4.50
C LEU A 174 14.39 -7.47 -4.87
N ASN A 175 15.11 -8.07 -3.93
CA ASN A 175 16.37 -8.75 -4.22
C ASN A 175 16.19 -9.87 -5.27
N LEU A 176 15.15 -10.69 -5.10
CA LEU A 176 14.81 -11.74 -6.06
C LEU A 176 14.42 -11.14 -7.43
N ALA A 177 13.69 -10.03 -7.45
CA ALA A 177 13.36 -9.30 -8.67
C ALA A 177 14.62 -8.79 -9.40
N VAL A 178 15.59 -8.22 -8.67
CA VAL A 178 16.89 -7.80 -9.21
C VAL A 178 17.68 -8.99 -9.73
N ALA A 179 17.77 -10.09 -8.98
CA ALA A 179 18.45 -11.33 -9.41
C ALA A 179 17.82 -11.91 -10.69
N SER A 180 16.50 -11.77 -10.83
CA SER A 180 15.73 -12.21 -12.00
C SER A 180 15.74 -11.20 -13.15
N ARG A 181 16.49 -10.09 -13.02
CA ARG A 181 16.59 -9.02 -14.02
C ARG A 181 15.24 -8.41 -14.40
N ALA A 182 14.34 -8.29 -13.42
CA ALA A 182 13.03 -7.65 -13.55
C ALA A 182 13.18 -6.13 -13.66
N PHE A 183 13.64 -5.65 -14.82
CA PHE A 183 13.93 -4.24 -15.07
C PHE A 183 12.97 -3.67 -16.11
N PHE A 184 12.23 -2.64 -15.74
CA PHE A 184 11.30 -1.91 -16.60
C PHE A 184 11.74 -0.45 -16.72
N ASP A 185 11.24 0.24 -17.75
CA ASP A 185 11.61 1.63 -18.03
C ASP A 185 11.19 2.58 -16.91
N ASP A 186 10.08 2.27 -16.22
CA ASP A 186 9.51 3.07 -15.15
C ASP A 186 9.94 2.63 -13.73
N GLY A 187 10.65 1.51 -13.57
CA GLY A 187 11.14 1.02 -12.28
C GLY A 187 11.49 -0.47 -12.24
N LEU A 188 11.72 -1.01 -11.04
CA LEU A 188 11.84 -2.46 -10.85
C LEU A 188 10.50 -3.13 -11.19
N GLY A 189 10.57 -4.33 -11.76
CA GLY A 189 9.43 -5.17 -12.14
C GLY A 189 8.67 -5.75 -10.95
N VAL A 190 8.34 -4.89 -9.98
CA VAL A 190 7.61 -5.20 -8.76
C VAL A 190 6.33 -4.39 -8.76
N VAL A 191 5.19 -5.03 -8.49
CA VAL A 191 3.90 -4.37 -8.41
C VAL A 191 3.33 -4.61 -7.00
N PRO A 192 3.35 -3.60 -6.11
CA PRO A 192 2.73 -3.71 -4.80
C PRO A 192 1.21 -3.65 -4.90
N MET A 193 0.53 -4.60 -4.25
CA MET A 193 -0.92 -4.57 -4.08
C MET A 193 -1.27 -3.59 -2.98
N LEU A 194 -1.64 -2.37 -3.38
CA LEU A 194 -2.16 -1.35 -2.50
C LEU A 194 -3.68 -1.45 -2.41
N ARG A 195 -4.21 -1.43 -1.19
CA ARG A 195 -5.66 -1.49 -0.93
C ARG A 195 -6.36 -0.13 -1.00
N GLY A 196 -5.61 0.97 -1.18
CA GLY A 196 -6.13 2.34 -1.27
C GLY A 196 -5.71 3.07 -2.54
N GLY A 197 -6.65 3.81 -3.13
CA GLY A 197 -6.44 4.60 -4.36
C GLY A 197 -5.66 5.90 -4.17
N ASN A 198 -5.53 6.43 -2.94
CA ASN A 198 -4.69 7.60 -2.62
C ASN A 198 -3.55 7.28 -1.66
N CYS A 199 -2.99 6.06 -1.70
CA CYS A 199 -1.96 5.65 -0.75
C CYS A 199 -0.71 6.56 -0.76
N LEU A 200 -0.28 7.07 -1.93
CA LEU A 200 0.84 8.02 -1.98
C LEU A 200 0.47 9.37 -1.35
N GLY A 201 -0.73 9.88 -1.66
CA GLY A 201 -1.31 11.04 -1.01
C GLY A 201 -1.28 10.93 0.51
N ALA A 202 -1.76 9.80 1.02
CA ALA A 202 -1.79 9.52 2.45
C ALA A 202 -0.39 9.41 3.06
N LEU A 203 0.51 8.65 2.42
CA LEU A 203 1.90 8.47 2.84
C LEU A 203 2.60 9.81 3.07
N ASN A 204 2.47 10.74 2.13
CA ASN A 204 3.15 12.03 2.18
C ASN A 204 2.56 12.97 3.23
N THR A 205 1.28 12.82 3.58
CA THR A 205 0.54 13.85 4.32
C THR A 205 0.16 13.46 5.74
N VAL A 206 -0.20 12.19 5.97
CA VAL A 206 -0.90 11.76 7.19
C VAL A 206 -0.42 10.43 7.77
N ILE A 207 0.35 9.61 7.06
CA ILE A 207 0.90 8.37 7.63
C ILE A 207 2.10 8.71 8.51
N GLY A 208 1.98 8.43 9.81
CA GLY A 208 3.08 8.58 10.77
C GLY A 208 4.20 7.55 10.58
N GLY A 209 5.39 7.87 11.09
CA GLY A 209 6.57 7.01 11.01
C GLY A 209 6.55 5.76 11.91
N SER A 210 5.60 5.66 12.85
CA SER A 210 5.44 4.53 13.77
C SER A 210 3.97 4.16 13.98
N ASP A 211 3.73 2.96 14.47
CA ASP A 211 2.38 2.47 14.79
C ASP A 211 1.89 2.95 16.16
N TRP A 212 1.77 4.26 16.33
CA TRP A 212 1.34 4.85 17.60
C TRP A 212 -0.10 4.48 17.99
N LEU A 213 -0.94 4.07 17.02
CA LEU A 213 -2.32 3.63 17.23
C LEU A 213 -2.40 2.42 18.15
N SER A 214 -1.50 1.45 17.99
CA SER A 214 -1.49 0.20 18.76
C SER A 214 -1.02 0.38 20.20
N GLU A 215 -0.16 1.37 20.46
CA GLU A 215 0.57 1.50 21.72
C GLU A 215 0.03 2.59 22.66
N SER A 216 -0.81 3.50 22.16
CA SER A 216 -1.22 4.68 22.90
C SER A 216 -2.59 4.52 23.56
N GLU A 217 -2.69 4.94 24.83
CA GLU A 217 -3.94 5.44 25.40
C GLU A 217 -4.24 6.81 24.78
N LEU A 218 -5.49 7.05 24.39
CA LEU A 218 -5.89 8.24 23.62
C LEU A 218 -7.00 9.00 24.36
N ASP A 219 -6.77 10.28 24.69
CA ASP A 219 -7.86 11.13 25.20
C ASP A 219 -8.85 11.52 24.10
N PHE A 220 -8.38 11.58 22.85
CA PHE A 220 -9.15 12.04 21.70
C PHE A 220 -8.72 11.31 20.43
N LEU A 221 -9.69 10.85 19.63
CA LEU A 221 -9.44 10.28 18.31
C LEU A 221 -10.43 10.85 17.28
N TYR A 222 -9.88 11.46 16.23
CA TYR A 222 -10.64 11.85 15.05
C TYR A 222 -10.47 10.83 13.93
N VAL A 223 -11.58 10.30 13.43
CA VAL A 223 -11.65 9.30 12.37
C VAL A 223 -12.32 9.91 11.15
N LEU A 224 -11.58 10.08 10.05
CA LEU A 224 -12.15 10.41 8.74
C LEU A 224 -12.25 9.13 7.91
N SER A 225 -13.46 8.60 7.75
CA SER A 225 -13.72 7.39 6.96
C SER A 225 -14.52 7.73 5.71
N THR A 226 -14.15 7.12 4.59
CA THR A 226 -14.94 7.16 3.36
C THR A 226 -16.06 6.14 3.35
N GLY A 227 -16.11 5.26 4.35
CA GLY A 227 -17.03 4.11 4.42
C GLY A 227 -16.79 3.04 3.34
N MET A 228 -15.63 3.08 2.68
CA MET A 228 -15.24 2.16 1.61
C MET A 228 -13.91 1.44 1.89
N VAL A 229 -13.32 1.69 3.06
CA VAL A 229 -12.11 1.04 3.53
C VAL A 229 -12.51 0.16 4.69
N ASP A 230 -12.14 -1.12 4.64
CA ASP A 230 -12.38 -2.03 5.75
C ASP A 230 -11.66 -1.53 7.01
N GLU A 231 -12.35 -1.55 8.14
CA GLU A 231 -11.75 -1.23 9.42
C GLU A 231 -10.87 -2.38 9.91
N ASP A 232 -9.56 -2.13 10.06
CA ASP A 232 -8.65 -3.11 10.64
C ASP A 232 -8.82 -3.23 12.16
N LYS A 233 -8.47 -4.40 12.69
CA LYS A 233 -8.54 -4.69 14.14
C LYS A 233 -7.83 -3.62 14.97
N ARG A 234 -6.68 -3.15 14.50
CA ARG A 234 -5.89 -2.08 15.12
C ARG A 234 -6.68 -0.77 15.27
N SER A 235 -7.36 -0.32 14.23
CA SER A 235 -8.17 0.90 14.27
C SER A 235 -9.33 0.76 15.25
N LEU A 236 -10.02 -0.38 15.25
CA LEU A 236 -11.15 -0.65 16.15
C LEU A 236 -10.71 -0.71 17.61
N GLU A 237 -9.58 -1.37 17.90
CA GLU A 237 -9.03 -1.39 19.25
C GLU A 237 -8.61 0.00 19.72
N ALA A 238 -8.01 0.82 18.84
CA ALA A 238 -7.65 2.19 19.16
C ALA A 238 -8.88 3.07 19.45
N MET A 239 -9.96 2.91 18.70
CA MET A 239 -11.24 3.57 18.99
C MET A 239 -11.84 3.14 20.32
N THR A 240 -11.71 1.86 20.69
CA THR A 240 -12.20 1.34 21.98
C THR A 240 -11.42 1.92 23.17
N ARG A 241 -10.11 2.11 23.02
CA ARG A 241 -9.26 2.72 24.05
C ARG A 241 -9.43 4.23 24.16
N ALA A 242 -9.84 4.89 23.08
CA ALA A 242 -9.97 6.33 23.06
C ALA A 242 -11.11 6.81 23.96
N ARG A 243 -10.86 7.85 24.78
CA ARG A 243 -11.86 8.42 25.70
C ARG A 243 -12.93 9.26 25.01
N PHE A 244 -12.62 9.78 23.84
CA PHE A 244 -13.55 10.56 23.03
C PHE A 244 -13.27 10.35 21.54
N VAL A 245 -14.26 9.89 20.79
CA VAL A 245 -14.14 9.53 19.38
C VAL A 245 -15.09 10.35 18.53
N VAL A 246 -14.53 11.07 17.56
CA VAL A 246 -15.28 11.74 16.50
C VAL A 246 -15.15 10.92 15.22
N VAL A 247 -16.27 10.46 14.66
CA VAL A 247 -16.28 9.79 13.36
C VAL A 247 -16.93 10.71 12.31
N HIS A 248 -16.16 11.04 11.28
CA HIS A 248 -16.59 11.81 10.13
C HIS A 248 -16.70 10.85 8.92
N THR A 249 -17.93 10.58 8.48
CA THR A 249 -18.21 9.55 7.47
C THR A 249 -19.46 9.88 6.65
N PRO A 250 -19.52 9.48 5.35
CA PRO A 250 -20.71 9.70 4.52
C PRO A 250 -21.86 8.72 4.80
N PHE A 251 -21.58 7.58 5.42
CA PHE A 251 -22.56 6.51 5.64
C PHE A 251 -22.56 6.05 7.08
N MET A 252 -23.69 5.47 7.53
CA MET A 252 -23.79 4.80 8.82
C MET A 252 -23.09 3.44 8.79
N VAL A 253 -21.75 3.46 8.81
CA VAL A 253 -20.90 2.28 8.74
C VAL A 253 -20.67 1.67 10.12
N HIS A 254 -21.05 0.40 10.27
CA HIS A 254 -20.75 -0.38 11.47
C HIS A 254 -19.40 -1.10 11.31
N PRO A 255 -18.56 -1.15 12.35
CA PRO A 255 -18.84 -0.75 13.74
C PRO A 255 -18.54 0.73 14.06
N LEU A 256 -17.92 1.51 13.17
CA LEU A 256 -17.43 2.87 13.47
C LEU A 256 -18.48 3.76 14.13
N VAL A 257 -19.71 3.77 13.61
CA VAL A 257 -20.76 4.65 14.15
C VAL A 257 -21.23 4.29 15.55
N ASN A 258 -21.10 3.02 15.96
CA ASN A 258 -21.45 2.58 17.30
C ASN A 258 -20.38 2.95 18.34
N MET A 259 -19.17 3.23 17.87
CA MET A 259 -18.01 3.55 18.69
C MET A 259 -17.75 5.05 18.76
N ALA A 260 -18.56 5.87 18.08
CA ALA A 260 -18.41 7.31 18.03
C ALA A 260 -19.20 7.99 19.16
N ASP A 261 -18.56 8.93 19.86
CA ASP A 261 -19.26 9.87 20.74
C ASP A 261 -19.93 10.99 19.92
N VAL A 262 -19.33 11.34 18.78
CA VAL A 262 -19.84 12.35 17.85
C VAL A 262 -19.75 11.85 16.42
N LEU A 263 -20.87 11.96 15.71
CA LEU A 263 -20.96 11.70 14.27
C LEU A 263 -21.01 13.01 13.49
N LEU A 264 -20.09 13.17 12.55
CA LEU A 264 -20.10 14.24 11.57
C LEU A 264 -20.40 13.66 10.19
N PRO A 265 -21.36 14.21 9.45
CA PRO A 265 -21.67 13.72 8.11
C PRO A 265 -20.66 14.27 7.08
N ALA A 266 -20.09 13.38 6.27
CA ALA A 266 -19.21 13.71 5.15
C ALA A 266 -19.95 13.58 3.80
N PRO A 267 -19.50 14.25 2.73
CA PRO A 267 -19.97 13.93 1.38
C PRO A 267 -19.46 12.55 0.92
N ALA A 268 -20.31 11.79 0.25
CA ALA A 268 -19.90 10.53 -0.39
C ALA A 268 -18.88 10.77 -1.52
N TRP A 269 -18.20 9.72 -1.98
CA TRP A 269 -17.18 9.82 -3.03
C TRP A 269 -17.68 10.44 -4.33
N PHE A 270 -18.96 10.24 -4.67
CA PHE A 270 -19.61 10.80 -5.86
C PHE A 270 -20.22 12.19 -5.63
N GLU A 271 -20.21 12.68 -4.37
CA GLU A 271 -20.72 14.00 -3.95
C GLU A 271 -19.61 15.05 -3.75
N ARG A 272 -18.36 14.67 -4.03
CA ARG A 272 -17.18 15.52 -3.87
C ARG A 272 -16.32 15.50 -5.11
N SER A 273 -15.51 16.54 -5.24
CA SER A 273 -14.44 16.63 -6.23
C SER A 273 -13.10 16.76 -5.53
N GLY A 274 -12.05 16.31 -6.18
CA GLY A 274 -10.70 16.46 -5.68
C GLY A 274 -9.71 15.74 -6.57
N HIS A 275 -8.55 15.43 -6.01
CA HIS A 275 -7.51 14.69 -6.70
C HIS A 275 -7.07 13.46 -5.91
N TYR A 276 -6.59 12.49 -6.65
CA TYR A 276 -5.95 11.27 -6.17
C TYR A 276 -4.54 11.22 -6.74
N CYS A 277 -3.57 10.87 -5.92
CA CYS A 277 -2.21 10.60 -6.35
C CYS A 277 -1.97 9.09 -6.37
N THR A 278 -1.72 8.54 -7.56
CA THR A 278 -1.34 7.13 -7.68
C THR A 278 0.05 6.91 -7.09
N LEU A 279 0.42 5.66 -6.77
CA LEU A 279 1.77 5.35 -6.30
C LEU A 279 2.83 5.73 -7.33
N GLU A 280 2.45 5.76 -8.61
CA GLU A 280 3.31 6.20 -9.70
C GLU A 280 3.57 7.73 -9.72
N GLY A 281 2.95 8.50 -8.82
CA GLY A 281 3.05 9.95 -8.78
C GLY A 281 2.14 10.65 -9.80
N GLU A 282 1.19 9.93 -10.41
CA GLU A 282 0.21 10.54 -11.31
C GLU A 282 -0.93 11.16 -10.50
N ARG A 283 -1.16 12.46 -10.70
CA ARG A 283 -2.30 13.15 -10.10
C ARG A 283 -3.52 13.07 -11.02
N ARG A 284 -4.57 12.41 -10.55
CA ARG A 284 -5.83 12.21 -11.29
C ARG A 284 -6.96 13.00 -10.65
N ARG A 285 -7.76 13.66 -11.48
CA ARG A 285 -8.90 14.45 -11.03
C ARG A 285 -10.14 13.59 -10.90
N MET A 286 -10.83 13.74 -9.77
CA MET A 286 -12.16 13.22 -9.54
C MET A 286 -13.17 14.36 -9.61
N ASN A 287 -14.17 14.21 -10.48
CA ASN A 287 -15.23 15.19 -10.63
C ASN A 287 -16.45 14.78 -9.80
N MET A 288 -17.09 15.77 -9.20
CA MET A 288 -18.37 15.59 -8.52
C MET A 288 -19.41 15.12 -9.53
N ILE A 289 -20.12 14.03 -9.21
CA ILE A 289 -21.15 13.44 -10.08
C ILE A 289 -22.52 14.01 -9.73
N VAL A 290 -22.81 14.11 -8.43
CA VAL A 290 -24.04 14.72 -7.91
C VAL A 290 -23.68 15.72 -6.80
N PRO A 291 -24.44 16.81 -6.62
CA PRO A 291 -24.20 17.70 -5.50
C PRO A 291 -24.53 17.01 -4.17
N PRO A 292 -23.83 17.34 -3.07
CA PRO A 292 -24.13 16.80 -1.75
C PRO A 292 -25.54 17.19 -1.33
N LYS A 293 -26.25 16.26 -0.67
CA LYS A 293 -27.62 16.50 -0.21
C LYS A 293 -27.65 17.30 1.10
N GLY A 294 -28.62 18.18 1.23
CA GLY A 294 -28.85 18.95 2.46
C GLY A 294 -27.78 20.01 2.74
N ASN A 295 -27.67 20.45 3.99
CA ASN A 295 -26.70 21.48 4.42
C ASN A 295 -25.36 20.86 4.82
N LEU A 296 -24.83 19.93 4.02
CA LEU A 296 -23.50 19.36 4.26
C LEU A 296 -22.43 20.41 4.00
N LYS A 297 -21.58 20.63 5.00
CA LYS A 297 -20.40 21.49 4.87
C LYS A 297 -19.22 20.65 4.40
N GLY A 298 -18.41 21.22 3.50
CA GLY A 298 -17.14 20.60 3.13
C GLY A 298 -16.17 20.56 4.31
N LEU A 299 -15.22 19.61 4.28
CA LEU A 299 -14.25 19.41 5.35
C LEU A 299 -13.44 20.68 5.68
N SER A 300 -13.04 21.46 4.67
CA SER A 300 -12.33 22.73 4.86
C SER A 300 -13.13 23.74 5.67
N VAL A 301 -14.43 23.85 5.40
CA VAL A 301 -15.33 24.76 6.13
C VAL A 301 -15.48 24.30 7.58
N ILE A 302 -15.69 23.00 7.81
CA ILE A 302 -15.82 22.42 9.15
C ILE A 302 -14.54 22.67 9.96
N MET A 303 -13.38 22.37 9.40
CA MET A 303 -12.10 22.53 10.10
C MET A 303 -11.77 24.00 10.36
N ASN A 304 -12.08 24.90 9.44
CA ASN A 304 -11.89 26.34 9.65
C ASN A 304 -12.80 26.89 10.76
N GLU A 305 -14.08 26.51 10.76
CA GLU A 305 -15.01 26.90 11.84
C GLU A 305 -14.59 26.32 13.20
N LEU A 306 -14.11 25.08 13.22
CA LEU A 306 -13.62 24.44 14.44
C LEU A 306 -12.36 25.14 14.96
N ALA A 307 -11.41 25.49 14.07
CA ALA A 307 -10.22 26.24 14.44
C ALA A 307 -10.59 27.60 15.05
N GLY A 308 -11.51 28.33 14.42
CA GLY A 308 -11.99 29.62 14.92
C GLY A 308 -12.64 29.51 16.29
N LYS A 309 -13.46 28.48 16.54
CA LYS A 309 -14.04 28.20 17.87
C LYS A 309 -13.00 27.87 18.94
N LEU A 310 -11.86 27.32 18.54
CA LEU A 310 -10.71 27.05 19.40
C LEU A 310 -9.76 28.25 19.53
N GLY A 311 -10.11 29.41 18.94
CA GLY A 311 -9.26 30.61 18.97
C GLY A 311 -8.00 30.49 18.11
N ARG A 312 -8.04 29.67 17.06
CA ARG A 312 -6.93 29.43 16.13
C ARG A 312 -7.30 29.83 14.71
N GLU A 313 -6.30 30.23 13.95
CA GLU A 313 -6.41 30.44 12.50
C GLU A 313 -5.76 29.26 11.77
N LEU A 314 -6.48 28.71 10.79
CA LEU A 314 -6.05 27.53 10.04
C LEU A 314 -4.77 27.82 9.25
N GLN A 315 -3.71 27.07 9.53
CA GLN A 315 -2.41 27.20 8.87
C GLN A 315 -2.37 26.42 7.54
N PRO A 316 -1.57 26.82 6.54
CA PRO A 316 -1.40 26.03 5.32
C PRO A 316 -0.81 24.65 5.64
N ALA A 317 -1.18 23.64 4.86
CA ALA A 317 -0.65 22.30 5.00
C ALA A 317 0.86 22.29 4.69
N SER A 318 1.66 21.70 5.58
CA SER A 318 3.12 21.59 5.40
C SER A 318 3.55 20.45 4.47
N ALA A 319 2.66 19.52 4.13
CA ALA A 319 2.94 18.42 3.21
C ALA A 319 2.16 18.56 1.91
N ALA A 320 2.82 18.25 0.80
CA ALA A 320 2.19 18.13 -0.51
C ALA A 320 1.73 16.67 -0.72
N PRO A 321 0.43 16.39 -0.94
CA PRO A 321 -0.05 15.03 -1.14
C PRO A 321 0.64 14.27 -2.28
N CYS A 322 0.85 14.94 -3.41
CA CYS A 322 1.33 14.26 -4.63
C CYS A 322 2.81 14.53 -4.95
N GLU A 323 3.66 14.67 -3.92
CA GLU A 323 5.11 14.70 -4.11
C GLU A 323 5.63 13.29 -4.45
N ASN A 324 6.30 13.15 -5.60
CA ASN A 324 6.79 11.85 -6.05
C ASN A 324 8.09 11.46 -5.34
N VAL A 325 7.96 10.91 -4.13
CA VAL A 325 9.10 10.46 -3.32
C VAL A 325 9.88 9.29 -3.93
N TYR A 326 9.32 8.62 -4.95
CA TYR A 326 9.93 7.50 -5.68
C TYR A 326 10.34 7.88 -7.11
N GLU A 327 10.53 9.17 -7.39
CA GLU A 327 11.07 9.62 -8.67
C GLU A 327 12.43 8.94 -8.93
N ALA A 328 12.52 8.26 -10.08
CA ALA A 328 13.73 7.52 -10.45
C ALA A 328 14.87 8.50 -10.77
N LYS A 329 15.97 8.37 -10.03
CA LYS A 329 17.24 9.10 -10.26
C LYS A 329 18.26 8.24 -11.00
N ALA A 330 18.03 6.93 -11.07
CA ALA A 330 18.82 5.94 -11.77
C ALA A 330 17.89 4.94 -12.49
N PRO A 331 18.34 4.31 -13.59
CA PRO A 331 17.57 3.28 -14.27
C PRO A 331 17.41 2.04 -13.37
N SER A 332 16.34 1.28 -13.57
CA SER A 332 16.06 0.05 -12.81
C SER A 332 17.18 -0.98 -12.88
N SER A 333 17.89 -1.05 -14.01
CA SER A 333 19.06 -1.92 -14.20
C SER A 333 20.29 -1.56 -13.37
N ALA A 334 20.33 -0.38 -12.73
CA ALA A 334 21.37 0.00 -11.79
C ALA A 334 21.14 -0.56 -10.38
N ALA A 335 19.99 -1.18 -10.12
CA ALA A 335 19.69 -1.75 -8.81
C ALA A 335 20.63 -2.91 -8.48
N ALA A 336 21.14 -2.90 -7.25
CA ALA A 336 21.92 -3.98 -6.66
C ALA A 336 21.14 -4.67 -5.53
N VAL A 337 21.38 -5.97 -5.38
CA VAL A 337 20.90 -6.77 -4.25
C VAL A 337 21.47 -6.18 -2.96
N VAL A 338 20.63 -6.10 -1.93
CA VAL A 338 20.99 -5.58 -0.61
C VAL A 338 20.95 -6.69 0.44
N PRO A 339 21.83 -6.66 1.45
CA PRO A 339 21.77 -7.63 2.54
C PRO A 339 20.51 -7.40 3.36
N VAL A 340 19.70 -8.45 3.51
CA VAL A 340 18.56 -8.44 4.44
C VAL A 340 19.10 -8.66 5.84
N LYS A 341 18.93 -7.69 6.74
CA LYS A 341 19.38 -7.83 8.13
C LYS A 341 18.72 -9.06 8.76
N GLU A 342 19.48 -9.81 9.55
CA GLU A 342 18.90 -10.78 10.48
C GLU A 342 18.31 -9.99 11.64
N VAL A 343 16.99 -10.06 11.83
CA VAL A 343 16.37 -9.59 13.07
C VAL A 343 16.68 -10.64 14.14
N ARG A 344 17.42 -10.22 15.16
CA ARG A 344 17.66 -10.98 16.40
C ARG A 344 16.36 -11.23 17.15
#